data_AF-A0AAU7UM69-F1
#
_entry.id   AF-A0AAU7UM69-F1
#
_cell.length_a   1.000
_cell.length_b   1.000
_cell.length_c   1.000
_cell.angle_alpha   90.00
_cell.angle_beta   90.00
_cell.angle_gamma   90.00
#
_symmetry.space_group_name_H-M   'P 1'
#
loop_
_entity.id
_entity.type
_entity.pdbx_description
1 polymer ?
#
loop_
_entity_poly.entity_id
_entity_poly.type
_entity_poly.pdbx_seq_one_letter_code
_entity_poly.pdbx_strand_id
1 'polypeptide(L)'
;MHAFSRAQYFSRDGGTEDYGVPINAVDMLRTWFDFTYVSYRALHNMGYEVADEQIRDVCYFWRVVGRVLGIAHDLLEGLDDHESSEETVAALGMVAGEPNNDSRALVDALVNAAAEQLAVVLQLPKEPLAERTQAHIRIIHGDELADQLEVPRRSIQVAEMLSVPLARQTFNFQQMLPAERQREIAADEAMMAQLLQMTEDGESAHETAPTEAATSPAS
;
A
#
# COMPACT_ATOMS: atom_id res chain seq x y z
N MET A 1 -12.57 14.05 -1.73
CA MET A 1 -12.80 13.46 -3.07
C MET A 1 -13.81 12.30 -3.13
N HIS A 2 -13.85 11.36 -2.18
CA HIS A 2 -14.69 10.14 -2.29
C HIS A 2 -16.19 10.38 -2.57
N ALA A 3 -16.81 11.37 -1.92
CA ALA A 3 -18.20 11.73 -2.17
C ALA A 3 -18.43 12.22 -3.62
N PHE A 4 -17.47 12.96 -4.17
CA PHE A 4 -17.50 13.39 -5.56
C PHE A 4 -17.32 12.22 -6.53
N SER A 5 -16.37 11.31 -6.26
CA SER A 5 -16.20 10.09 -7.06
C SER A 5 -17.48 9.24 -7.11
N ARG A 6 -18.18 9.11 -5.98
CA ARG A 6 -19.50 8.46 -5.94
C ARG A 6 -20.52 9.18 -6.82
N ALA A 7 -20.60 10.51 -6.74
CA ALA A 7 -21.51 11.28 -7.59
C ALA A 7 -21.21 11.11 -9.09
N GLN A 8 -19.92 11.11 -9.46
CA GLN A 8 -19.46 10.90 -10.84
C GLN A 8 -19.71 9.48 -11.36
N TYR A 9 -19.68 8.48 -10.49
CA TYR A 9 -20.02 7.11 -10.84
C TYR A 9 -21.51 6.99 -11.20
N PHE A 10 -22.38 7.55 -10.35
CA PHE A 10 -23.82 7.53 -10.60
C PHE A 10 -24.25 8.43 -11.76
N SER A 11 -23.55 9.54 -12.03
CA SER A 11 -23.82 10.38 -13.20
C SER A 11 -23.47 9.70 -14.52
N ARG A 12 -22.74 8.58 -14.48
CA ARG A 12 -22.39 7.73 -15.63
C ARG A 12 -23.16 6.40 -15.61
N ASP A 13 -24.34 6.40 -15.00
CA ASP A 13 -25.24 5.24 -14.91
C ASP A 13 -24.62 4.00 -14.23
N GLY A 14 -23.64 4.20 -13.33
CA GLY A 14 -23.04 3.12 -12.55
C GLY A 14 -24.06 2.43 -11.61
N GLY A 15 -24.06 1.10 -11.61
CA GLY A 15 -24.96 0.28 -10.78
C GLY A 15 -24.35 -0.16 -9.45
N THR A 16 -25.17 -0.72 -8.56
CA THR A 16 -24.70 -1.23 -7.24
C THR A 16 -24.93 -2.73 -7.07
N GLU A 17 -25.34 -3.43 -8.13
CA GLU A 17 -25.73 -4.84 -8.11
C GLU A 17 -24.55 -5.75 -7.74
N ASP A 18 -23.38 -5.50 -8.32
CA ASP A 18 -22.22 -6.40 -8.17
C ASP A 18 -21.40 -6.13 -6.90
N TYR A 19 -21.21 -4.85 -6.54
CA TYR A 19 -20.26 -4.43 -5.49
C TYR A 19 -20.83 -3.40 -4.50
N GLY A 20 -22.14 -3.14 -4.55
CA GLY A 20 -22.76 -2.12 -3.72
C GLY A 20 -22.40 -0.69 -4.15
N VAL A 21 -22.51 0.26 -3.22
CA VAL A 21 -22.11 1.66 -3.47
C VAL A 21 -20.59 1.72 -3.56
N PRO A 22 -19.99 2.39 -4.57
CA PRO A 22 -18.54 2.54 -4.64
C PRO A 22 -17.97 3.29 -3.45
N ILE A 23 -16.79 2.89 -2.95
CA ILE A 23 -16.13 3.55 -1.82
C ILE A 23 -17.08 3.55 -0.60
N ASN A 24 -17.69 2.39 -0.35
CA ASN A 24 -18.53 2.18 0.83
C ASN A 24 -17.67 2.00 2.09
N ALA A 25 -18.32 1.80 3.24
CA ALA A 25 -17.62 1.65 4.51
C ALA A 25 -16.69 0.41 4.56
N VAL A 26 -17.04 -0.67 3.86
CA VAL A 26 -16.23 -1.89 3.74
C VAL A 26 -14.97 -1.59 2.91
N ASP A 27 -15.11 -0.91 1.78
CA ASP A 27 -13.97 -0.48 0.95
C ASP A 27 -13.03 0.43 1.75
N MET A 28 -13.59 1.41 2.46
CA MET A 28 -12.82 2.34 3.29
C MET A 28 -12.07 1.61 4.42
N LEU A 29 -12.71 0.63 5.08
CA LEU A 29 -12.08 -0.17 6.12
C LEU A 29 -11.00 -1.09 5.55
N ARG A 30 -11.22 -1.70 4.39
CA ARG A 30 -10.21 -2.50 3.69
C ARG A 30 -8.98 -1.65 3.35
N THR A 31 -9.18 -0.48 2.76
CA THR A 31 -8.08 0.45 2.47
C THR A 31 -7.40 0.94 3.75
N TRP A 32 -8.13 1.11 4.85
CA TRP A 32 -7.52 1.43 6.15
C TRP A 32 -6.56 0.33 6.62
N PHE A 33 -6.92 -0.95 6.45
CA PHE A 33 -6.04 -2.08 6.76
C PHE A 33 -4.79 -2.16 5.88
N ASP A 34 -4.80 -1.57 4.68
CA ASP A 34 -3.59 -1.49 3.87
C ASP A 34 -2.50 -0.66 4.58
N PHE A 35 -2.88 0.30 5.43
CA PHE A 35 -1.95 1.16 6.19
C PHE A 35 -1.59 0.63 7.59
N THR A 36 -2.36 -0.30 8.16
CA THR A 36 -2.18 -0.78 9.53
C THR A 36 -1.81 -2.26 9.63
N TYR A 37 -2.49 -3.13 8.88
CA TYR A 37 -2.30 -4.57 8.95
C TYR A 37 -1.42 -5.08 7.81
N VAL A 38 -1.81 -4.83 6.55
CA VAL A 38 -1.14 -5.42 5.38
C VAL A 38 0.30 -4.93 5.28
N SER A 39 0.53 -3.63 5.46
CA SER A 39 1.89 -3.04 5.41
C SER A 39 2.83 -3.60 6.48
N TYR A 40 2.35 -3.82 7.70
CA TYR A 40 3.20 -4.30 8.80
C TYR A 40 3.39 -5.81 8.77
N ARG A 41 2.41 -6.57 8.23
CA ARG A 41 2.61 -7.97 7.84
C ARG A 41 3.63 -8.09 6.70
N ALA A 42 3.62 -7.17 5.73
CA ALA A 42 4.61 -7.11 4.67
C ALA A 42 6.03 -6.91 5.22
N LEU A 43 6.21 -5.91 6.11
CA LEU A 43 7.47 -5.65 6.80
C LEU A 43 7.96 -6.89 7.56
N HIS A 44 7.07 -7.53 8.33
CA HIS A 44 7.39 -8.77 9.04
C HIS A 44 7.84 -9.89 8.08
N ASN A 45 7.14 -10.09 6.96
CA ASN A 45 7.51 -11.08 5.95
C ASN A 45 8.87 -10.79 5.30
N MET A 46 9.29 -9.52 5.27
CA MET A 46 10.61 -9.09 4.80
C MET A 46 11.69 -9.08 5.89
N GLY A 47 11.35 -9.47 7.12
CA GLY A 47 12.30 -9.60 8.25
C GLY A 47 12.33 -8.41 9.20
N TYR A 48 11.49 -7.41 9.01
CA TYR A 48 11.42 -6.24 9.89
C TYR A 48 10.36 -6.45 10.98
N GLU A 49 10.82 -6.72 12.20
CA GLU A 49 9.94 -7.00 13.35
C GLU A 49 9.68 -5.74 14.17
N VAL A 50 8.56 -5.07 13.87
CA VAL A 50 8.08 -3.92 14.63
C VAL A 50 7.46 -4.39 15.95
N ALA A 51 7.76 -3.73 17.06
CA ALA A 51 7.24 -4.12 18.37
C ALA A 51 5.72 -3.88 18.48
N ASP A 52 5.00 -4.72 19.23
CA ASP A 52 3.55 -4.62 19.38
C ASP A 52 3.07 -3.26 19.87
N GLU A 53 3.84 -2.60 20.75
CA GLU A 53 3.51 -1.25 21.22
C GLU A 53 3.56 -0.22 20.08
N GLN A 54 4.54 -0.35 19.18
CA GLN A 54 4.64 0.53 18.01
C GLN A 54 3.52 0.25 17.01
N ILE A 55 3.09 -1.02 16.87
CA ILE A 55 1.90 -1.36 16.07
C ILE A 55 0.65 -0.71 16.68
N ARG A 56 0.48 -0.75 18.01
CA ARG A 56 -0.63 -0.07 18.70
C ARG A 56 -0.61 1.45 18.46
N ASP A 57 0.55 2.09 18.50
CA ASP A 57 0.71 3.51 18.20
C ASP A 57 0.29 3.84 16.75
N VAL A 58 0.68 2.99 15.80
CA VAL A 58 0.30 3.10 14.38
C VAL A 58 -1.21 2.94 14.20
N CYS A 59 -1.81 1.91 14.79
CA CYS A 59 -3.25 1.69 14.75
C CYS A 59 -4.01 2.86 15.37
N TYR A 60 -3.52 3.41 16.48
CA TYR A 60 -4.08 4.61 17.10
C TYR A 60 -4.04 5.81 16.15
N PHE A 61 -2.88 6.08 15.55
CA PHE A 61 -2.71 7.18 14.58
C PHE A 61 -3.65 7.03 13.40
N TRP A 62 -3.67 5.86 12.75
CA TRP A 62 -4.52 5.62 11.59
C TRP A 62 -5.99 5.57 11.95
N ARG A 63 -6.37 5.20 13.17
CA ARG A 63 -7.77 5.32 13.63
C ARG A 63 -8.22 6.78 13.66
N VAL A 64 -7.36 7.70 14.09
CA VAL A 64 -7.65 9.14 14.03
C VAL A 64 -7.83 9.59 12.58
N VAL A 65 -6.92 9.19 11.69
CA VAL A 65 -7.02 9.50 10.24
C VAL A 65 -8.29 8.92 9.63
N GLY A 66 -8.62 7.67 9.94
CA GLY A 66 -9.83 6.98 9.45
C GLY A 66 -11.11 7.72 9.84
N ARG A 67 -11.19 8.23 11.09
CA ARG A 67 -12.33 9.08 11.51
C ARG A 67 -12.42 10.37 10.73
N VAL A 68 -11.29 11.03 10.46
CA VAL A 68 -11.24 12.26 9.65
C VAL A 68 -11.70 11.97 8.20
N LEU A 69 -11.37 10.80 7.66
CA LEU A 69 -11.80 10.34 6.34
C LEU A 69 -13.27 9.85 6.31
N GLY A 70 -13.96 9.81 7.45
CA GLY A 70 -15.37 9.46 7.56
C GLY A 70 -15.67 7.98 7.78
N ILE A 71 -14.69 7.17 8.18
CA ILE A 71 -14.92 5.80 8.64
C ILE A 71 -15.63 5.84 10.00
N ALA A 72 -16.69 5.06 10.14
CA ALA A 72 -17.48 5.02 11.37
C ALA A 72 -16.65 4.52 12.56
N HIS A 73 -16.89 5.09 13.75
CA HIS A 73 -16.10 4.81 14.95
C HIS A 73 -16.13 3.34 15.33
N ASP A 74 -17.32 2.75 15.29
CA ASP A 74 -17.63 1.37 15.63
C ASP A 74 -16.92 0.36 14.72
N LEU A 75 -16.64 0.73 13.47
CA LEU A 75 -15.85 -0.09 12.55
C LEU A 75 -14.35 -0.11 12.87
N LEU A 76 -13.85 0.86 13.63
CA LEU A 76 -12.44 0.97 14.00
C LEU A 76 -12.17 0.58 15.45
N GLU A 77 -13.22 0.33 16.23
CA GLU A 77 -13.11 0.03 17.65
C GLU A 77 -12.63 -1.42 17.85
N GLY A 78 -11.62 -1.60 18.70
CA GLY A 78 -11.02 -2.91 18.95
C GLY A 78 -10.08 -3.40 17.87
N LEU A 79 -9.78 -2.61 16.83
CA LEU A 79 -8.76 -2.93 15.81
C LEU A 79 -7.42 -2.27 16.18
N ASP A 80 -6.87 -2.68 17.32
CA ASP A 80 -5.71 -1.99 17.93
C ASP A 80 -4.36 -2.63 17.54
N ASP A 81 -4.35 -3.86 17.02
CA ASP A 81 -3.15 -4.59 16.59
C ASP A 81 -3.47 -5.68 15.54
N HIS A 82 -2.47 -6.47 15.15
CA HIS A 82 -2.66 -7.57 14.21
C HIS A 82 -3.60 -8.66 14.73
N GLU A 83 -3.46 -9.06 15.99
CA GLU A 83 -4.26 -10.16 16.57
C GLU A 83 -5.75 -9.79 16.56
N SER A 84 -6.08 -8.61 17.08
CA SER A 84 -7.45 -8.11 17.11
C SER A 84 -8.06 -7.80 15.74
N SER A 85 -7.21 -7.60 14.72
CA SER A 85 -7.64 -7.30 13.34
C SER A 85 -7.83 -8.54 12.46
N GLU A 86 -7.28 -9.69 12.84
CA GLU A 86 -7.14 -10.87 11.96
C GLU A 86 -8.49 -11.37 11.44
N GLU A 87 -9.48 -11.53 12.31
CA GLU A 87 -10.83 -12.00 11.93
C GLU A 87 -11.52 -11.02 10.97
N THR A 88 -11.37 -9.72 11.22
CA THR A 88 -11.98 -8.68 10.38
C THR A 88 -11.34 -8.65 9.00
N VAL A 89 -10.01 -8.72 8.93
CA VAL A 89 -9.28 -8.78 7.65
C VAL A 89 -9.66 -10.03 6.87
N ALA A 90 -9.76 -11.19 7.54
CA ALA A 90 -10.20 -12.43 6.90
C ALA A 90 -11.64 -12.31 6.35
N ALA A 91 -12.55 -11.70 7.12
CA ALA A 91 -13.93 -11.46 6.68
C ALA A 91 -13.99 -10.52 5.47
N LEU A 92 -13.19 -9.45 5.45
CA LEU A 92 -13.08 -8.55 4.31
C LEU A 92 -12.55 -9.26 3.06
N GLY A 93 -11.58 -10.17 3.22
CA GLY A 93 -11.06 -10.98 2.12
C GLY A 93 -12.13 -11.87 1.48
N MET A 94 -13.07 -12.42 2.26
CA MET A 94 -14.15 -13.27 1.72
C MET A 94 -15.18 -12.51 0.90
N VAL A 95 -15.34 -11.21 1.13
CA VAL A 95 -16.29 -10.35 0.39
C VAL A 95 -15.61 -9.52 -0.69
N ALA A 96 -14.28 -9.55 -0.76
CA ALA A 96 -13.53 -8.93 -1.82
C ALA A 96 -13.81 -9.67 -3.13
N GLY A 97 -14.11 -8.92 -4.20
CA GLY A 97 -14.16 -9.49 -5.54
C GLY A 97 -12.78 -9.99 -5.99
N GLU A 98 -12.79 -10.94 -6.91
CA GLU A 98 -11.58 -11.44 -7.57
C GLU A 98 -10.89 -10.34 -8.40
N PRO A 99 -9.54 -10.32 -8.46
CA PRO A 99 -8.82 -9.41 -9.33
C PRO A 99 -9.25 -9.51 -10.80
N ASN A 100 -9.48 -8.35 -11.42
CA ASN A 100 -9.93 -8.24 -12.80
C ASN A 100 -8.85 -7.60 -13.70
N ASN A 101 -9.20 -7.34 -14.97
CA ASN A 101 -8.28 -6.71 -15.91
C ASN A 101 -7.79 -5.33 -15.45
N ASP A 102 -8.66 -4.55 -14.80
CA ASP A 102 -8.30 -3.23 -14.27
C ASP A 102 -7.31 -3.36 -13.11
N SER A 103 -7.48 -4.38 -12.27
CA SER A 103 -6.55 -4.72 -11.18
C SER A 103 -5.15 -5.06 -11.74
N ARG A 104 -5.10 -5.88 -12.80
CA ARG A 104 -3.86 -6.24 -13.49
C ARG A 104 -3.16 -5.03 -14.13
N ALA A 105 -3.92 -4.20 -14.82
CA ALA A 105 -3.41 -2.97 -15.43
C ALA A 105 -2.86 -2.01 -14.37
N LEU A 106 -3.55 -1.87 -13.23
CA LEU A 106 -3.09 -1.05 -12.12
C LEU A 106 -1.79 -1.59 -11.51
N VAL A 107 -1.67 -2.89 -11.29
CA VAL A 107 -0.45 -3.50 -10.75
C VAL A 107 0.73 -3.32 -11.71
N ASP A 108 0.54 -3.51 -13.01
CA ASP A 108 1.60 -3.27 -14.00
C ASP A 108 2.06 -1.81 -13.99
N ALA A 109 1.13 -0.86 -13.93
CA ALA A 109 1.44 0.56 -13.84
C ALA A 109 2.20 0.89 -12.54
N LEU A 110 1.79 0.34 -11.39
CA LEU A 110 2.43 0.56 -10.10
C LEU A 110 3.84 -0.05 -10.03
N VAL A 111 4.05 -1.24 -10.57
CA VAL A 111 5.38 -1.86 -10.67
C VAL A 111 6.31 -0.97 -11.50
N ASN A 112 5.83 -0.48 -12.64
CA ASN A 112 6.60 0.40 -13.50
C ASN A 112 6.95 1.73 -12.81
N ALA A 113 5.97 2.37 -12.17
CA ALA A 113 6.17 3.63 -11.46
C ALA A 113 7.14 3.48 -10.28
N ALA A 114 6.99 2.43 -9.47
CA ALA A 114 7.89 2.15 -8.35
C ALA A 114 9.33 1.90 -8.84
N ALA A 115 9.50 1.11 -9.92
CA ALA A 115 10.81 0.84 -10.50
C ALA A 115 11.46 2.11 -11.07
N GLU A 116 10.69 3.01 -11.68
CA GLU A 116 11.19 4.30 -12.18
C GLU A 116 11.67 5.20 -11.05
N GLN A 117 10.88 5.34 -9.98
CA GLN A 117 11.25 6.12 -8.81
C GLN A 117 12.52 5.58 -8.14
N LEU A 118 12.60 4.26 -7.96
CA LEU A 118 13.78 3.61 -7.39
C LEU A 118 15.01 3.73 -8.30
N ALA A 119 14.85 3.66 -9.62
CA ALA A 119 15.95 3.82 -10.56
C ALA A 119 16.62 5.19 -10.42
N VAL A 120 15.80 6.22 -10.21
CA VAL A 120 16.26 7.61 -9.99
C VAL A 120 17.05 7.73 -8.68
N VAL A 121 16.51 7.22 -7.57
CA VAL A 121 17.14 7.36 -6.24
C VAL A 121 18.40 6.51 -6.13
N LEU A 122 18.33 5.26 -6.56
CA LEU A 122 19.43 4.29 -6.41
C LEU A 122 20.47 4.41 -7.53
N GLN A 123 20.19 5.19 -8.58
CA GLN A 123 21.05 5.29 -9.78
C GLN A 123 21.31 3.92 -10.41
N LEU A 124 20.28 3.08 -10.47
CA LEU A 124 20.31 1.72 -11.01
C LEU A 124 19.38 1.60 -12.22
N PRO A 125 19.60 0.61 -13.11
CA PRO A 125 18.67 0.33 -14.21
C PRO A 125 17.28 -0.03 -13.69
N LYS A 126 16.24 0.39 -14.42
CA LYS A 126 14.83 0.17 -14.07
C LYS A 126 14.46 -1.30 -14.05
N GLU A 127 14.91 -2.08 -15.03
CA GLU A 127 14.42 -3.45 -15.26
C GLU A 127 14.70 -4.39 -14.08
N PRO A 128 15.92 -4.46 -13.51
CA PRO A 128 16.17 -5.26 -12.31
C PRO A 128 15.33 -4.81 -11.10
N LEU A 129 15.04 -3.51 -10.99
CA LEU A 129 14.19 -2.97 -9.92
C LEU A 129 12.73 -3.39 -10.12
N ALA A 130 12.23 -3.40 -11.35
CA ALA A 130 10.89 -3.93 -11.64
C ALA A 130 10.80 -5.44 -11.32
N GLU A 131 11.81 -6.23 -11.67
CA GLU A 131 11.86 -7.66 -11.31
C GLU A 131 11.90 -7.86 -9.79
N ARG A 132 12.64 -7.00 -9.08
CA ARG A 132 12.70 -7.01 -7.61
C ARG A 132 11.34 -6.65 -6.99
N THR A 133 10.68 -5.61 -7.48
CA THR A 133 9.33 -5.22 -7.04
C THR A 133 8.32 -6.36 -7.26
N GLN A 134 8.38 -7.05 -8.40
CA GLN A 134 7.53 -8.22 -8.67
C GLN A 134 7.81 -9.38 -7.70
N ALA A 135 9.08 -9.60 -7.35
CA ALA A 135 9.45 -10.58 -6.34
C ALA A 135 8.92 -10.21 -4.94
N HIS A 136 9.00 -8.93 -4.55
CA HIS A 136 8.46 -8.45 -3.28
C HIS A 136 6.94 -8.59 -3.20
N ILE A 137 6.21 -8.27 -4.27
CA ILE A 137 4.74 -8.48 -4.33
C ILE A 137 4.40 -9.94 -4.00
N ARG A 138 5.12 -10.92 -4.57
CA ARG A 138 4.91 -12.35 -4.29
C ARG A 138 5.26 -12.75 -2.86
N ILE A 139 6.33 -12.19 -2.29
CA ILE A 139 6.73 -12.46 -0.90
C ILE A 139 5.71 -11.89 0.09
N ILE A 140 5.16 -10.72 -0.20
CA ILE A 140 4.24 -10.00 0.69
C ILE A 140 2.84 -10.58 0.62
N HIS A 141 2.31 -10.77 -0.59
CA HIS A 141 0.91 -11.12 -0.83
C HIS A 141 0.68 -12.61 -1.10
N GLY A 142 1.76 -13.38 -1.26
CA GLY A 142 1.70 -14.79 -1.60
C GLY A 142 1.52 -15.05 -3.10
N ASP A 143 1.79 -16.30 -3.48
CA ASP A 143 1.82 -16.71 -4.88
C ASP A 143 0.42 -16.78 -5.52
N GLU A 144 -0.62 -17.09 -4.75
CA GLU A 144 -2.00 -17.25 -5.26
C GLU A 144 -2.56 -15.92 -5.78
N LEU A 145 -2.57 -14.86 -4.95
CA LEU A 145 -3.02 -13.54 -5.36
C LEU A 145 -2.13 -12.96 -6.47
N ALA A 146 -0.82 -13.19 -6.39
CA ALA A 146 0.11 -12.75 -7.44
C ALA A 146 -0.14 -13.46 -8.79
N ASP A 147 -0.54 -14.73 -8.78
CA ASP A 147 -0.92 -15.46 -9.98
C ASP A 147 -2.22 -14.91 -10.59
N GLN A 148 -3.23 -14.56 -9.77
CA GLN A 148 -4.47 -13.91 -10.22
C GLN A 148 -4.22 -12.52 -10.84
N LEU A 149 -3.23 -11.80 -10.30
CA LEU A 149 -2.78 -10.50 -10.78
C LEU A 149 -1.75 -10.58 -11.93
N GLU A 150 -1.43 -11.79 -12.41
CA GLU A 150 -0.46 -12.03 -13.49
C GLU A 150 0.94 -11.44 -13.23
N VAL A 151 1.32 -11.29 -11.95
CA VAL A 151 2.66 -10.81 -11.56
C VAL A 151 3.67 -11.92 -11.87
N PRO A 152 4.70 -11.72 -12.71
CA PRO A 152 5.58 -12.80 -13.11
C PRO A 152 6.44 -13.33 -11.95
N ARG A 153 6.76 -14.63 -11.96
CA ARG A 153 7.78 -15.21 -11.08
C ARG A 153 9.16 -14.80 -11.57
N ARG A 154 10.04 -14.40 -10.65
CA ARG A 154 11.40 -13.96 -10.95
C ARG A 154 12.41 -14.78 -10.16
N SER A 155 13.55 -15.09 -10.75
CA SER A 155 14.63 -15.81 -10.06
C SER A 155 15.14 -15.05 -8.82
N ILE A 156 15.10 -13.72 -8.85
CA ILE A 156 15.47 -12.86 -7.73
C ILE A 156 14.60 -13.09 -6.48
N GLN A 157 13.38 -13.63 -6.62
CA GLN A 157 12.51 -13.97 -5.48
C GLN A 157 13.21 -14.89 -4.48
N VAL A 158 13.97 -15.89 -4.97
CA VAL A 158 14.72 -16.80 -4.10
C VAL A 158 15.82 -16.05 -3.35
N ALA A 159 16.52 -15.13 -4.03
CA ALA A 159 17.56 -14.32 -3.42
C ALA A 159 16.99 -13.38 -2.34
N GLU A 160 15.87 -12.72 -2.61
CA GLU A 160 15.19 -11.87 -1.62
C GLU A 160 14.74 -12.68 -0.40
N MET A 161 14.12 -13.85 -0.60
CA MET A 161 13.71 -14.73 0.51
C MET A 161 14.90 -15.19 1.36
N LEU A 162 16.03 -15.52 0.74
CA LEU A 162 17.25 -15.89 1.47
C LEU A 162 17.87 -14.72 2.24
N SER A 163 17.57 -13.48 1.86
CA SER A 163 18.04 -12.28 2.56
C SER A 163 17.23 -11.94 3.81
N VAL A 164 15.99 -12.42 3.93
CA VAL A 164 15.07 -12.09 5.04
C VAL A 164 15.67 -12.38 6.44
N PRO A 165 16.32 -13.52 6.71
CA PRO A 165 16.94 -13.76 8.02
C PRO A 165 18.07 -12.76 8.33
N LEU A 166 18.83 -12.34 7.32
CA LEU A 166 19.89 -11.34 7.47
C LEU A 166 19.30 -9.95 7.72
N ALA A 167 18.23 -9.58 7.02
CA ALA A 167 17.49 -8.34 7.28
C ALA A 167 17.00 -8.30 8.73
N ARG A 168 16.39 -9.39 9.21
CA ARG A 168 15.95 -9.53 10.62
C ARG A 168 17.09 -9.37 11.61
N GLN A 169 18.21 -10.06 11.39
CA GLN A 169 19.36 -9.95 12.28
C GLN A 169 19.91 -8.52 12.31
N THR A 170 20.00 -7.87 11.15
CA THR A 170 20.50 -6.51 11.00
C THR A 170 19.60 -5.52 11.72
N PHE A 171 18.28 -5.61 11.49
CA PHE A 171 17.28 -4.80 12.15
C PHE A 171 17.34 -4.96 13.68
N ASN A 172 17.36 -6.20 14.18
CA ASN A 172 17.47 -6.47 15.62
C ASN A 172 18.75 -5.90 16.23
N PHE A 173 19.87 -5.96 15.51
CA PHE A 173 21.13 -5.39 15.95
C PHE A 173 21.09 -3.86 16.01
N GLN A 174 20.53 -3.20 14.98
CA GLN A 174 20.32 -1.75 14.97
C GLN A 174 19.41 -1.31 16.12
N GLN A 175 18.38 -2.09 16.45
CA GLN A 175 17.49 -1.80 17.58
C GLN A 175 18.22 -1.84 18.93
N MET A 176 19.30 -2.62 19.08
CA MET A 176 20.10 -2.65 20.30
C MET A 176 21.13 -1.51 20.40
N LEU A 177 21.38 -0.78 19.31
CA LEU A 177 22.43 0.23 19.20
C LEU A 177 21.86 1.61 18.84
N PRO A 178 21.53 2.45 19.85
CA PRO A 178 20.87 3.73 19.61
C PRO A 178 21.60 4.65 18.62
N ALA A 179 22.93 4.64 18.64
CA ALA A 179 23.74 5.47 17.73
C ALA A 179 23.67 4.98 16.28
N GLU A 180 23.67 3.68 16.03
CA GLU A 180 23.54 3.13 14.67
C GLU A 180 22.11 3.33 14.15
N ARG A 181 21.10 3.09 15.00
CA ARG A 181 19.71 3.37 14.68
C ARG A 181 19.51 4.83 14.25
N GLN A 182 20.08 5.78 14.99
CA GLN A 182 19.95 7.20 14.66
C GLN A 182 20.63 7.56 13.33
N ARG A 183 21.75 6.91 13.00
CA ARG A 183 22.40 7.10 11.69
C ARG A 183 21.56 6.54 10.56
N GLU A 184 20.98 5.36 10.75
CA GLU A 184 20.11 4.74 9.75
C GLU A 184 18.88 5.61 9.49
N ILE A 185 18.20 6.07 10.56
CA ILE A 185 17.07 7.00 10.45
C ILE A 185 17.47 8.25 9.67
N ALA A 186 18.61 8.86 10.00
CA ALA A 186 19.06 10.06 9.31
C ALA A 186 19.40 9.80 7.82
N ALA A 187 19.92 8.61 7.50
CA ALA A 187 20.18 8.21 6.12
C ALA A 187 18.88 7.98 5.33
N ASP A 188 17.90 7.29 5.93
CA ASP A 188 16.58 7.05 5.35
C ASP A 188 15.82 8.36 5.15
N GLU A 189 15.83 9.27 6.15
CA GLU A 189 15.24 10.60 6.04
C GLU A 189 15.87 11.42 4.91
N ALA A 190 17.19 11.38 4.77
CA ALA A 190 17.89 12.06 3.68
C ALA A 190 17.53 11.47 2.31
N MET A 191 17.46 10.14 2.20
CA MET A 191 17.04 9.45 0.98
C MET A 191 15.61 9.81 0.60
N MET A 192 14.67 9.80 1.56
CA MET A 192 13.28 10.18 1.32
C MET A 192 13.13 11.65 0.94
N ALA A 193 13.85 12.55 1.59
CA ALA A 193 13.86 13.96 1.23
C ALA A 193 14.39 14.17 -0.19
N GLN A 194 15.43 13.42 -0.59
CA GLN A 194 15.94 13.45 -1.95
C GLN A 194 14.92 12.91 -2.96
N LEU A 195 14.26 11.77 -2.66
CA LEU A 195 13.21 11.22 -3.51
C LEU A 195 12.12 12.26 -3.75
N LEU A 196 11.58 12.85 -2.67
CA LEU A 196 10.53 13.88 -2.76
C LEU A 196 10.99 15.07 -3.61
N GLN A 197 12.20 15.59 -3.40
CA GLN A 197 12.75 16.68 -4.22
C GLN A 197 12.90 16.33 -5.71
N MET A 198 13.13 15.05 -6.03
CA MET A 198 13.31 14.59 -7.41
C MET A 198 11.98 14.24 -8.09
N THR A 199 10.95 13.86 -7.33
CA THR A 199 9.66 13.41 -7.86
C THR A 199 8.53 14.43 -7.72
N GLU A 200 8.63 15.36 -6.78
CA GLU A 200 7.71 16.48 -6.67
C GLU A 200 8.11 17.56 -7.68
N ASP A 201 7.18 17.97 -8.53
CA ASP A 201 7.33 19.11 -9.43
C ASP A 201 7.21 20.46 -8.71
N GLY A 202 7.05 20.45 -7.39
CA GLY A 202 6.89 21.63 -6.55
C GLY A 202 5.49 22.26 -6.63
N GLU A 203 4.58 21.68 -7.41
CA GLU A 203 3.17 22.04 -7.38
C GLU A 203 2.48 21.25 -6.27
N SER A 204 1.69 21.93 -5.43
CA SER A 204 0.76 21.20 -4.59
C SER A 204 -0.18 20.46 -5.53
N ALA A 205 -0.24 19.13 -5.38
CA ALA A 205 -1.38 18.35 -5.85
C ALA A 205 -2.60 18.81 -5.04
N HIS A 206 -3.14 19.99 -5.36
CA HIS A 206 -4.40 20.42 -4.82
C HIS A 206 -5.41 19.33 -5.21
N GLU A 207 -6.06 18.73 -4.22
CA GLU A 207 -7.27 17.94 -4.45
C GLU A 207 -8.37 18.88 -4.96
N THR A 208 -8.28 19.28 -6.22
CA THR A 208 -9.40 19.90 -6.90
C THR A 208 -10.34 18.77 -7.29
N ALA A 209 -11.60 18.86 -6.87
CA ALA A 209 -12.63 17.99 -7.43
C ALA A 209 -12.54 18.08 -8.97
N PRO A 210 -12.47 16.94 -9.70
CA PRO A 210 -12.42 16.97 -11.15
C PRO A 210 -13.52 17.87 -11.70
N THR A 211 -13.14 18.95 -12.40
CA THR A 211 -14.11 19.82 -13.07
C THR A 211 -14.84 19.01 -14.14
N GLU A 212 -16.16 19.17 -14.25
CA GLU A 212 -16.96 18.58 -15.33
C GLU A 212 -16.33 18.94 -16.69
N ALA A 213 -15.63 17.98 -17.30
CA ALA A 213 -15.16 18.15 -18.67
C ALA A 213 -16.39 18.26 -19.57
N ALA A 214 -16.50 19.39 -20.26
CA ALA A 214 -17.60 19.69 -21.17
C ALA A 214 -17.85 18.52 -22.11
N THR A 215 -19.09 18.03 -22.09
CA THR A 215 -19.64 17.09 -23.07
C THR A 215 -19.37 17.60 -24.48
N SER A 216 -18.44 16.98 -25.20
CA SER A 216 -18.32 17.16 -26.64
C SER A 216 -19.31 16.19 -27.31
N PRO A 217 -20.19 16.64 -28.21
CA PRO A 217 -21.18 15.76 -28.84
C PRO A 217 -20.48 14.83 -29.84
N ALA A 218 -20.85 13.54 -29.78
CA ALA A 218 -20.44 12.56 -30.78
C ALA A 218 -20.88 12.99 -32.18
N SER A 219 -19.97 12.88 -33.16
CA SER A 219 -20.28 12.89 -34.59
C SER A 219 -20.37 11.46 -35.11
#